data_AF-A0AAU0W826-F1
#
_entry.id   AF-A0AAU0W826-F1
#
_cell.length_a   1.000
_cell.length_b   1.000
_cell.length_c   1.000
_cell.angle_alpha   90.00
_cell.angle_beta   90.00
_cell.angle_gamma   90.00
#
_symmetry.space_group_name_H-M   'P 1'
#
loop_
_entity.id
_entity.type
_entity.pdbx_description
1 polymer ?
#
loop_
_entity_poly.entity_id
_entity_poly.type
_entity_poly.pdbx_seq_one_letter_code
_entity_poly.pdbx_strand_id
1 'polypeptide(L)'
;MSTTPLPASLIDLAAQGQLPLHQHMDHATVAWISDHRPDLPPAPQPALRPQSKELLAHGGLPTRWWADPRLYTSLHGVRHAMRTAALAAILADANGLDDADAATAILAAAIHDCQRRHDQDDRGHGARAAIWLAANADTVWGHFGLTATPRRIVQAATAIRLHDIPYEAFTADDKADHARAERITDVVKAADALDRYRLPKLKWWPDARYVREATFDRLRDLAFDLVLVSERAHLAGASGTAAVRYAFAEKGLL
;
A
#
# COMPACT_ATOMS: atom_id res chain seq x y z
N MET A 1 -23.52 -30.51 20.52
CA MET A 1 -22.25 -29.92 20.05
C MET A 1 -22.52 -29.33 18.67
N SER A 2 -22.40 -28.01 18.51
CA SER A 2 -22.63 -27.36 17.20
C SER A 2 -21.45 -27.65 16.30
N THR A 3 -21.63 -28.52 15.30
CA THR A 3 -20.62 -28.91 14.31
C THR A 3 -20.58 -27.94 13.14
N THR A 4 -20.67 -26.64 13.42
CA THR A 4 -20.48 -25.63 12.37
C THR A 4 -19.02 -25.73 11.94
N PRO A 5 -18.72 -26.08 10.68
CA PRO A 5 -17.35 -26.11 10.21
C PRO A 5 -16.71 -24.75 10.46
N LEU A 6 -15.48 -24.73 10.96
CA LEU A 6 -14.71 -23.49 11.01
C LEU A 6 -14.66 -22.91 9.58
N PRO A 7 -14.89 -21.61 9.40
CA PRO A 7 -14.75 -20.99 8.09
C PRO A 7 -13.33 -21.26 7.57
N ALA A 8 -13.23 -21.64 6.29
CA ALA A 8 -11.95 -21.89 5.65
C ALA A 8 -11.06 -20.65 5.72
N SER A 9 -9.76 -20.83 5.97
CA SER A 9 -8.81 -19.72 6.01
C SER A 9 -8.65 -19.08 4.63
N LEU A 10 -8.20 -17.83 4.57
CA LEU A 10 -7.94 -17.12 3.33
C LEU A 10 -6.90 -17.87 2.47
N ILE A 11 -5.88 -18.48 3.10
CA ILE A 11 -4.89 -19.32 2.38
C ILE A 11 -5.53 -20.59 1.80
N ASP A 12 -6.46 -21.24 2.52
CA ASP A 12 -7.19 -22.41 1.99
C ASP A 12 -8.08 -22.02 0.80
N LEU A 13 -8.81 -20.91 0.94
CA LEU A 13 -9.64 -20.34 -0.13
C LEU A 13 -8.81 -19.95 -1.35
N ALA A 14 -7.60 -19.43 -1.14
CA ALA A 14 -6.65 -19.13 -2.20
C ALA A 14 -6.21 -20.38 -2.96
N ALA A 15 -5.90 -21.45 -2.23
CA ALA A 15 -5.47 -22.74 -2.80
C ALA A 15 -6.60 -23.41 -3.62
N GLN A 16 -7.85 -23.23 -3.19
CA GLN A 16 -9.04 -23.78 -3.87
C GLN A 16 -9.54 -22.89 -5.02
N GLY A 17 -9.00 -21.68 -5.18
CA GLY A 17 -9.48 -20.72 -6.18
C GLY A 17 -10.85 -20.12 -5.84
N GLN A 18 -11.21 -20.09 -4.55
CA GLN A 18 -12.51 -19.67 -4.02
C GLN A 18 -12.40 -18.38 -3.19
N LEU A 19 -11.49 -17.47 -3.56
CA LEU A 19 -11.31 -16.23 -2.82
C LEU A 19 -12.60 -15.40 -2.83
N PRO A 20 -13.06 -14.87 -1.70
CA PRO A 20 -14.20 -13.96 -1.66
C PRO A 20 -13.86 -12.62 -2.32
N LEU A 21 -14.89 -11.82 -2.61
CA LEU A 21 -14.71 -10.44 -3.06
C LEU A 21 -14.01 -9.58 -2.00
N HIS A 22 -14.37 -9.74 -0.72
CA HIS A 22 -13.73 -9.06 0.40
C HIS A 22 -12.93 -10.06 1.22
N GLN A 23 -11.62 -9.85 1.27
CA GLN A 23 -10.65 -10.78 1.83
C GLN A 23 -10.10 -10.20 3.13
N HIS A 24 -10.12 -10.99 4.20
CA HIS A 24 -9.61 -10.59 5.50
C HIS A 24 -8.46 -11.50 5.91
N MET A 25 -7.46 -10.91 6.54
CA MET A 25 -6.35 -11.66 7.10
C MET A 25 -6.83 -12.50 8.29
N ASP A 26 -6.32 -13.72 8.40
CA ASP A 26 -6.60 -14.64 9.51
C ASP A 26 -5.30 -15.25 10.05
N HIS A 27 -5.37 -15.91 11.21
CA HIS A 27 -4.19 -16.48 11.88
C HIS A 27 -3.46 -17.53 11.04
N ALA A 28 -4.18 -18.38 10.30
CA ALA A 28 -3.57 -19.42 9.48
C ALA A 28 -2.83 -18.80 8.29
N THR A 29 -3.39 -17.77 7.67
CA THR A 29 -2.73 -17.03 6.59
C THR A 29 -1.50 -16.28 7.08
N VAL A 30 -1.55 -15.64 8.25
CA VAL A 30 -0.36 -14.97 8.84
C VAL A 30 0.74 -15.97 9.22
N ALA A 31 0.37 -17.13 9.76
CA ALA A 31 1.33 -18.20 10.03
C ALA A 31 1.97 -18.69 8.72
N TRP A 32 1.16 -18.94 7.69
CA TRP A 32 1.65 -19.32 6.37
C TRP A 32 2.62 -18.28 5.78
N ILE A 33 2.31 -16.97 5.87
CA ILE A 33 3.22 -15.90 5.42
C ILE A 33 4.55 -15.99 6.18
N SER A 34 4.51 -16.16 7.50
CA SER A 34 5.71 -16.29 8.35
C SER A 34 6.58 -17.48 7.94
N ASP A 35 5.97 -18.64 7.70
CA ASP A 35 6.67 -19.88 7.34
C ASP A 35 7.29 -19.84 5.95
N HIS A 36 6.82 -18.92 5.09
CA HIS A 36 7.30 -18.74 3.73
C HIS A 36 8.21 -17.53 3.56
N ARG A 37 8.74 -16.95 4.65
CA ARG A 37 9.70 -15.82 4.57
C ARG A 37 10.81 -16.14 3.56
N PRO A 38 11.00 -15.33 2.50
CA PRO A 38 12.10 -15.56 1.57
C PRO A 38 13.44 -15.33 2.27
N ASP A 39 14.51 -15.87 1.72
CA ASP A 39 15.86 -15.48 2.12
C ASP A 39 16.11 -14.03 1.67
N LEU A 40 15.99 -13.10 2.60
CA LEU A 40 16.09 -11.66 2.37
C LEU A 40 17.30 -11.10 3.11
N PRO A 41 18.14 -10.29 2.45
CA PRO A 41 19.20 -9.58 3.15
C PRO A 41 18.57 -8.59 4.15
N PRO A 42 19.16 -8.41 5.35
CA PRO A 42 18.65 -7.45 6.32
C PRO A 42 18.51 -6.05 5.70
N ALA A 43 17.34 -5.44 5.85
CA ALA A 43 17.14 -4.07 5.40
C ALA A 43 17.92 -3.11 6.31
N PRO A 44 18.57 -2.07 5.75
CA PRO A 44 19.10 -0.99 6.57
C PRO A 44 17.96 -0.30 7.32
N GLN A 45 18.21 0.12 8.56
CA GLN A 45 17.21 0.88 9.31
C GLN A 45 16.99 2.24 8.62
N PRO A 46 15.79 2.53 8.12
CA PRO A 46 15.53 3.77 7.41
C PRO A 46 15.50 4.96 8.38
N ALA A 47 16.10 6.08 7.96
CA ALA A 47 16.02 7.35 8.67
C ALA A 47 15.06 8.28 7.92
N LEU A 48 13.78 8.26 8.31
CA LEU A 48 12.78 9.14 7.70
C LEU A 48 12.97 10.60 8.12
N ARG A 49 12.79 11.51 7.16
CA ARG A 49 12.70 12.96 7.44
C ARG A 49 11.56 13.29 8.42
N PRO A 50 11.70 14.34 9.26
CA PRO A 50 10.65 14.75 10.19
C PRO A 50 9.28 14.95 9.52
N GLN A 51 9.25 15.60 8.35
CA GLN A 51 8.00 15.82 7.61
C GLN A 51 7.36 14.50 7.17
N SER A 52 8.13 13.54 6.66
CA SER A 52 7.62 12.21 6.31
C SER A 52 7.00 11.51 7.52
N LYS A 53 7.63 11.59 8.71
CA LYS A 53 7.08 11.03 9.95
C LYS A 53 5.75 11.68 10.35
N GLU A 54 5.66 13.01 10.23
CA GLU A 54 4.42 13.75 10.49
C GLU A 54 3.30 13.30 9.56
N LEU A 55 3.57 13.19 8.26
CA LEU A 55 2.59 12.68 7.28
C LEU A 55 2.12 11.25 7.60
N LEU A 56 3.03 10.36 8.01
CA LEU A 56 2.69 8.99 8.40
C LEU A 56 1.83 8.91 9.67
N ALA A 57 1.99 9.87 10.60
CA ALA A 57 1.12 9.96 11.77
C ALA A 57 -0.35 10.20 11.36
N HIS A 58 -0.58 10.85 10.21
CA HIS A 58 -1.89 11.10 9.61
C HIS A 58 -2.39 9.99 8.66
N GLY A 59 -1.62 8.93 8.39
CA GLY A 59 -1.98 7.92 7.38
C GLY A 59 -3.23 7.07 7.65
N GLY A 60 -3.86 7.20 8.81
CA GLY A 60 -5.11 6.52 9.16
C GLY A 60 -6.31 7.12 8.42
N LEU A 61 -6.57 6.65 7.20
CA LEU A 61 -7.60 7.22 6.33
C LEU A 61 -9.03 7.05 6.90
N PRO A 62 -9.96 8.00 6.66
CA PRO A 62 -11.36 7.86 7.04
C PRO A 62 -12.09 6.75 6.28
N THR A 63 -12.93 5.96 6.96
CA THR A 63 -13.75 4.89 6.34
C THR A 63 -14.66 5.42 5.21
N ARG A 64 -15.11 6.67 5.28
CA ARG A 64 -15.95 7.31 4.23
C ARG A 64 -15.23 7.56 2.90
N TRP A 65 -13.90 7.45 2.86
CA TRP A 65 -13.15 7.56 1.61
C TRP A 65 -13.14 6.27 0.80
N TRP A 66 -13.57 5.16 1.40
CA TRP A 66 -13.59 3.86 0.75
C TRP A 66 -14.87 3.70 -0.07
N ALA A 67 -14.75 3.31 -1.34
CA ALA A 67 -15.92 3.13 -2.20
C ALA A 67 -16.85 2.01 -1.70
N ASP A 68 -16.31 1.03 -0.97
CA ASP A 68 -17.06 0.05 -0.17
C ASP A 68 -16.50 0.04 1.26
N PRO A 69 -17.29 0.37 2.30
CA PRO A 69 -16.83 0.37 3.69
C PRO A 69 -16.24 -0.96 4.17
N ARG A 70 -16.64 -2.10 3.57
CA ARG A 70 -16.10 -3.43 3.92
C ARG A 70 -14.62 -3.58 3.56
N LEU A 71 -14.12 -2.80 2.61
CA LEU A 71 -12.71 -2.78 2.24
C LEU A 71 -11.84 -2.14 3.31
N TYR A 72 -12.39 -1.31 4.20
CA TYR A 72 -11.62 -0.62 5.23
C TYR A 72 -10.74 -1.57 6.06
N THR A 73 -11.26 -2.77 6.37
CA THR A 73 -10.57 -3.80 7.15
C THR A 73 -10.07 -4.99 6.30
N SER A 74 -10.16 -4.90 4.98
CA SER A 74 -9.74 -5.98 4.07
C SER A 74 -8.23 -5.93 3.76
N LEU A 75 -7.75 -6.85 2.93
CA LEU A 75 -6.34 -6.90 2.50
C LEU A 75 -5.87 -5.63 1.77
N HIS A 76 -6.76 -4.91 1.07
CA HIS A 76 -6.44 -3.61 0.44
C HIS A 76 -6.90 -2.42 1.30
N GLY A 77 -7.29 -2.67 2.56
CA GLY A 77 -7.82 -1.70 3.49
C GLY A 77 -6.78 -0.77 4.13
N VAL A 78 -7.16 -0.14 5.24
CA VAL A 78 -6.37 0.91 5.91
C VAL A 78 -4.95 0.45 6.29
N ARG A 79 -4.77 -0.84 6.58
CA ARG A 79 -3.44 -1.36 6.94
C ARG A 79 -2.47 -1.36 5.75
N HIS A 80 -2.95 -1.81 4.59
CA HIS A 80 -2.20 -1.75 3.34
C HIS A 80 -1.89 -0.30 2.96
N ALA A 81 -2.91 0.56 2.94
CA ALA A 81 -2.76 2.00 2.68
C ALA A 81 -1.63 2.64 3.51
N MET A 82 -1.62 2.39 4.82
CA MET A 82 -0.59 2.94 5.72
C MET A 82 0.80 2.37 5.44
N ARG A 83 0.94 1.03 5.29
CA ARG A 83 2.25 0.42 5.01
C ARG A 83 2.82 0.89 3.68
N THR A 84 2.00 0.96 2.63
CA THR A 84 2.39 1.51 1.32
C THR A 84 2.82 2.96 1.43
N ALA A 85 2.14 3.80 2.22
CA ALA A 85 2.56 5.18 2.46
C ALA A 85 3.93 5.27 3.14
N ALA A 86 4.22 4.41 4.11
CA ALA A 86 5.53 4.35 4.77
C ALA A 86 6.64 3.86 3.82
N LEU A 87 6.37 2.83 3.03
CA LEU A 87 7.30 2.34 2.02
C LEU A 87 7.59 3.42 0.97
N ALA A 88 6.57 4.18 0.54
CA ALA A 88 6.74 5.32 -0.35
C ALA A 88 7.60 6.43 0.28
N ALA A 89 7.45 6.70 1.57
CA ALA A 89 8.30 7.67 2.29
C ALA A 89 9.78 7.25 2.27
N ILE A 90 10.06 5.97 2.56
CA ILE A 90 11.43 5.44 2.59
C ILE A 90 12.06 5.46 1.19
N LEU A 91 11.30 5.05 0.17
CA LEU A 91 11.75 5.08 -1.22
C LEU A 91 11.99 6.51 -1.70
N ALA A 92 11.11 7.45 -1.36
CA ALA A 92 11.27 8.86 -1.68
C ALA A 92 12.56 9.45 -1.08
N ASP A 93 12.83 9.14 0.19
CA ASP A 93 14.05 9.57 0.89
C ASP A 93 15.31 8.92 0.27
N ALA A 94 15.28 7.61 0.02
CA ALA A 94 16.39 6.88 -0.60
C ALA A 94 16.75 7.40 -2.01
N ASN A 95 15.74 7.91 -2.72
CA ASN A 95 15.90 8.44 -4.07
C ASN A 95 16.19 9.95 -4.10
N GLY A 96 16.26 10.62 -2.94
CA GLY A 96 16.46 12.07 -2.86
C GLY A 96 15.33 12.86 -3.51
N LEU A 97 14.08 12.45 -3.32
CA LEU A 97 12.92 13.29 -3.68
C LEU A 97 12.87 14.48 -2.72
N ASP A 98 12.56 15.67 -3.25
CA ASP A 98 12.30 16.83 -2.40
C ASP A 98 11.07 16.62 -1.52
N ASP A 99 10.92 17.46 -0.50
CA ASP A 99 9.83 17.40 0.48
C ASP A 99 8.44 17.35 -0.17
N ALA A 100 8.24 18.10 -1.25
CA ALA A 100 6.95 18.19 -1.91
C ALA A 100 6.66 16.97 -2.83
N ASP A 101 7.66 16.45 -3.54
CA ASP A 101 7.58 15.20 -4.30
C ASP A 101 7.33 14.01 -3.36
N ALA A 102 8.06 13.93 -2.25
CA ALA A 102 7.90 12.89 -1.25
C ALA A 102 6.51 12.92 -0.60
N ALA A 103 6.04 14.11 -0.18
CA ALA A 103 4.69 14.27 0.35
C ALA A 103 3.62 13.83 -0.67
N THR A 104 3.82 14.15 -1.94
CA THR A 104 2.91 13.74 -3.03
C THR A 104 2.90 12.22 -3.21
N ALA A 105 4.07 11.56 -3.14
CA ALA A 105 4.18 10.10 -3.24
C ALA A 105 3.55 9.38 -2.03
N ILE A 106 3.79 9.87 -0.81
CA ILE A 106 3.21 9.31 0.42
C ILE A 106 1.69 9.40 0.39
N LEU A 107 1.15 10.56 0.02
CA LEU A 107 -0.30 10.77 -0.10
C LEU A 107 -0.89 9.86 -1.19
N ALA A 108 -0.28 9.83 -2.38
CA ALA A 108 -0.73 8.99 -3.48
C ALA A 108 -0.75 7.50 -3.09
N ALA A 109 0.32 7.03 -2.47
CA ALA A 109 0.44 5.66 -1.94
C ALA A 109 -0.62 5.34 -0.87
N ALA A 110 -0.96 6.29 0.01
CA ALA A 110 -1.97 6.05 1.03
C ALA A 110 -3.36 5.82 0.42
N ILE A 111 -3.74 6.58 -0.62
CA ILE A 111 -5.12 6.57 -1.12
C ILE A 111 -5.33 5.76 -2.40
N HIS A 112 -4.28 5.19 -3.00
CA HIS A 112 -4.36 4.61 -4.35
C HIS A 112 -5.46 3.55 -4.51
N ASP A 113 -5.76 2.83 -3.43
CA ASP A 113 -6.72 1.72 -3.39
C ASP A 113 -8.07 2.08 -2.75
N CYS A 114 -8.28 3.32 -2.31
CA CYS A 114 -9.52 3.69 -1.61
C CYS A 114 -10.78 3.56 -2.50
N GLN A 115 -10.63 3.55 -3.83
CA GLN A 115 -11.73 3.39 -4.78
C GLN A 115 -11.85 1.99 -5.39
N ARG A 116 -11.26 0.99 -4.73
CA ARG A 116 -11.60 -0.41 -4.99
C ARG A 116 -13.06 -0.71 -4.64
N ARG A 117 -13.63 -1.70 -5.30
CA ARG A 117 -14.95 -2.29 -5.02
C ARG A 117 -14.84 -3.68 -4.39
N HIS A 118 -13.70 -4.35 -4.59
CA HIS A 118 -13.36 -5.66 -4.01
C HIS A 118 -11.83 -5.91 -4.05
N ASP A 119 -11.36 -6.94 -3.32
CA ASP A 119 -9.95 -7.34 -3.18
C ASP A 119 -9.44 -8.26 -4.29
N GLN A 120 -10.31 -8.71 -5.20
CA GLN A 120 -9.87 -9.47 -6.38
C GLN A 120 -9.24 -8.54 -7.44
N ASP A 121 -9.45 -8.84 -8.73
CA ASP A 121 -8.76 -8.21 -9.86
C ASP A 121 -9.29 -6.82 -10.26
N ASP A 122 -10.12 -6.18 -9.42
CA ASP A 122 -10.90 -4.97 -9.66
C ASP A 122 -10.24 -3.96 -10.63
N ARG A 123 -10.44 -4.16 -11.93
CA ARG A 123 -9.69 -3.42 -12.94
C ARG A 123 -10.11 -1.95 -12.98
N GLY A 124 -9.14 -1.06 -13.14
CA GLY A 124 -9.36 0.38 -13.23
C GLY A 124 -9.68 1.05 -11.89
N HIS A 125 -9.36 0.41 -10.77
CA HIS A 125 -9.45 1.05 -9.45
C HIS A 125 -8.50 2.26 -9.37
N GLY A 126 -7.32 2.19 -10.00
CA GLY A 126 -6.40 3.34 -10.10
C GLY A 126 -7.06 4.55 -10.78
N ALA A 127 -7.74 4.33 -11.91
CA ALA A 127 -8.45 5.42 -12.61
C ALA A 127 -9.58 6.04 -11.76
N ARG A 128 -10.34 5.21 -11.04
CA ARG A 128 -11.39 5.72 -10.14
C ARG A 128 -10.81 6.49 -8.95
N ALA A 129 -9.72 5.99 -8.35
CA ALA A 129 -9.03 6.66 -7.24
C ALA A 129 -8.44 8.00 -7.68
N ALA A 130 -7.88 8.09 -8.89
CA ALA A 130 -7.38 9.35 -9.46
C ALA A 130 -8.49 10.39 -9.67
N ILE A 131 -9.64 9.97 -10.24
CA ILE A 131 -10.81 10.86 -10.42
C ILE A 131 -11.34 11.33 -9.06
N TRP A 132 -11.48 10.41 -8.11
CA TRP A 132 -11.93 10.73 -6.76
C TRP A 132 -10.97 11.71 -6.07
N LEU A 133 -9.66 11.51 -6.18
CA LEU A 133 -8.65 12.43 -5.64
C LEU A 133 -8.82 13.83 -6.23
N ALA A 134 -8.94 13.96 -7.55
CA ALA A 134 -9.09 15.25 -8.20
C ALA A 134 -10.33 16.02 -7.71
N ALA A 135 -11.44 15.30 -7.46
CA ALA A 135 -12.67 15.88 -6.93
C ALA A 135 -12.62 16.21 -5.42
N ASN A 136 -11.66 15.64 -4.67
CA ASN A 136 -11.56 15.76 -3.22
C ASN A 136 -10.21 16.33 -2.73
N ALA A 137 -9.45 16.97 -3.63
CA ALA A 137 -8.06 17.32 -3.41
C ALA A 137 -7.85 18.12 -2.11
N ASP A 138 -8.62 19.17 -1.87
CA ASP A 138 -8.48 19.99 -0.66
C ASP A 138 -8.74 19.20 0.63
N THR A 139 -9.73 18.29 0.59
CA THR A 139 -10.04 17.41 1.73
C THR A 139 -8.91 16.42 2.01
N VAL A 140 -8.34 15.85 0.94
CA VAL A 140 -7.25 14.87 1.06
C VAL A 140 -5.97 15.56 1.54
N TRP A 141 -5.55 16.65 0.91
CA TRP A 141 -4.36 17.39 1.31
C TRP A 141 -4.49 17.94 2.73
N GLY A 142 -5.64 18.51 3.08
CA GLY A 142 -5.90 19.03 4.42
C GLY A 142 -5.84 17.96 5.51
N HIS A 143 -6.21 16.70 5.21
CA HIS A 143 -6.05 15.58 6.15
C HIS A 143 -4.59 15.30 6.51
N PHE A 144 -3.67 15.55 5.58
CA PHE A 144 -2.23 15.44 5.77
C PHE A 144 -1.57 16.75 6.23
N GLY A 145 -2.34 17.80 6.53
CA GLY A 145 -1.79 19.11 6.91
C GLY A 145 -1.09 19.85 5.76
N LEU A 146 -1.42 19.52 4.51
CA LEU A 146 -0.82 20.09 3.31
C LEU A 146 -1.83 20.98 2.56
N THR A 147 -1.31 21.83 1.67
CA THR A 147 -2.11 22.62 0.73
C THR A 147 -2.05 22.00 -0.66
N ALA A 148 -3.22 21.73 -1.24
CA ALA A 148 -3.29 21.21 -2.60
C ALA A 148 -2.84 22.28 -3.61
N THR A 149 -2.12 21.84 -4.65
CA THR A 149 -1.82 22.71 -5.81
C THR A 149 -2.12 21.94 -7.10
N PRO A 150 -2.53 22.61 -8.19
CA PRO A 150 -2.90 21.93 -9.43
C PRO A 150 -1.83 20.97 -9.94
N ARG A 151 -0.56 21.37 -9.89
CA ARG A 151 0.57 20.52 -10.29
C ARG A 151 0.66 19.23 -9.45
N ARG A 152 0.53 19.34 -8.13
CA ARG A 152 0.63 18.18 -7.22
C ARG A 152 -0.57 17.25 -7.32
N ILE A 153 -1.77 17.81 -7.53
CA ILE A 153 -2.99 17.03 -7.80
C ILE A 153 -2.79 16.18 -9.04
N VAL A 154 -2.33 16.78 -10.15
CA VAL A 154 -2.09 16.06 -11.41
C VAL A 154 -1.03 14.96 -11.22
N GLN A 155 0.09 15.25 -10.57
CA GLN A 155 1.13 14.24 -10.36
C GLN A 155 0.67 13.06 -9.50
N ALA A 156 -0.04 13.31 -8.39
CA ALA A 156 -0.60 12.26 -7.56
C ALA A 156 -1.67 11.45 -8.31
N ALA A 157 -2.58 12.12 -9.03
CA ALA A 157 -3.61 11.47 -9.82
C ALA A 157 -3.01 10.60 -10.93
N THR A 158 -1.95 11.06 -11.61
CA THR A 158 -1.20 10.26 -12.58
C THR A 158 -0.56 9.03 -11.93
N ALA A 159 0.14 9.20 -10.81
CA ALA A 159 0.77 8.08 -10.10
C ALA A 159 -0.26 7.03 -9.68
N ILE A 160 -1.38 7.46 -9.09
CA ILE A 160 -2.50 6.58 -8.71
C ILE A 160 -3.13 5.93 -9.95
N ARG A 161 -3.36 6.66 -11.04
CA ARG A 161 -3.98 6.09 -12.24
C ARG A 161 -3.11 5.00 -12.88
N LEU A 162 -1.79 5.19 -12.87
CA LEU A 162 -0.84 4.29 -13.53
C LEU A 162 -0.34 3.16 -12.63
N HIS A 163 -0.64 3.17 -11.33
CA HIS A 163 -0.08 2.19 -10.41
C HIS A 163 -0.53 0.75 -10.73
N ASP A 164 -1.78 0.56 -11.18
CA ASP A 164 -2.37 -0.74 -11.50
C ASP A 164 -2.18 -1.19 -12.95
N ILE A 165 -1.54 -0.35 -13.79
CA ILE A 165 -1.24 -0.66 -15.19
C ILE A 165 0.22 -1.15 -15.31
N PRO A 166 0.49 -2.33 -15.87
CA PRO A 166 1.86 -2.77 -16.15
C PRO A 166 2.60 -1.80 -17.09
N TYR A 167 3.90 -1.59 -16.87
CA TYR A 167 4.69 -0.62 -17.65
C TYR A 167 4.66 -0.89 -19.16
N GLU A 168 4.67 -2.17 -19.55
CA GLU A 168 4.60 -2.65 -20.92
C GLU A 168 3.24 -2.39 -21.57
N ALA A 169 2.19 -2.17 -20.76
CA ALA A 169 0.84 -1.88 -21.20
C ALA A 169 0.55 -0.37 -21.29
N PHE A 170 1.51 0.51 -20.97
CA PHE A 170 1.35 1.95 -21.11
C PHE A 170 1.09 2.33 -22.57
N THR A 171 -0.02 3.05 -22.80
CA THR A 171 -0.29 3.74 -24.06
C THR A 171 0.70 4.88 -24.31
N ALA A 172 0.63 5.53 -25.48
CA ALA A 172 1.46 6.71 -25.75
C ALA A 172 1.18 7.84 -24.75
N ASP A 173 -0.08 8.06 -24.40
CA ASP A 173 -0.49 9.07 -23.42
C ASP A 173 -0.02 8.70 -22.01
N ASP A 174 -0.10 7.42 -21.64
CA ASP A 174 0.41 6.94 -20.34
C ASP A 174 1.92 7.16 -20.23
N LYS A 175 2.69 6.94 -21.30
CA LYS A 175 4.13 7.20 -21.30
C LYS A 175 4.42 8.69 -21.14
N ALA A 176 3.66 9.56 -21.80
CA ALA A 176 3.83 11.01 -21.68
C ALA A 176 3.45 11.52 -20.27
N ASP A 177 2.38 10.98 -19.69
CA ASP A 177 1.97 11.25 -18.32
C ASP A 177 3.00 10.73 -17.31
N HIS A 178 3.44 9.48 -17.47
CA HIS A 178 4.48 8.87 -16.64
C HIS A 178 5.75 9.70 -16.69
N ALA A 179 6.24 10.13 -17.85
CA ALA A 179 7.45 10.96 -17.96
C ALA A 179 7.35 12.27 -17.16
N ARG A 180 6.15 12.85 -16.98
CA ARG A 180 5.93 14.06 -16.18
C ARG A 180 5.85 13.80 -14.67
N ALA A 181 5.57 12.57 -14.26
CA ALA A 181 5.37 12.16 -12.87
C ALA A 181 6.18 10.92 -12.50
N GLU A 182 7.29 10.67 -13.20
CA GLU A 182 8.00 9.37 -13.23
C GLU A 182 8.43 8.95 -11.83
N ARG A 183 9.18 9.84 -11.15
CA ARG A 183 9.71 9.56 -9.81
C ARG A 183 8.61 9.23 -8.79
N ILE A 184 7.47 9.93 -8.85
CA ILE A 184 6.35 9.70 -7.94
C ILE A 184 5.63 8.39 -8.31
N THR A 185 5.42 8.15 -9.60
CA THR A 185 4.72 6.96 -10.10
C THR A 185 5.51 5.69 -9.79
N ASP A 186 6.83 5.70 -10.02
CA ASP A 186 7.68 4.54 -9.77
C ASP A 186 7.81 4.23 -8.27
N VAL A 187 7.90 5.27 -7.43
CA VAL A 187 7.84 5.12 -5.96
C VAL A 187 6.52 4.48 -5.52
N VAL A 188 5.37 4.96 -6.01
CA VAL A 188 4.05 4.40 -5.64
C VAL A 188 3.92 2.95 -6.10
N LYS A 189 4.33 2.63 -7.33
CA LYS A 189 4.32 1.26 -7.87
C LYS A 189 5.21 0.32 -7.07
N ALA A 190 6.41 0.77 -6.72
CA ALA A 190 7.35 0.00 -5.91
C ALA A 190 6.83 -0.22 -4.48
N ALA A 191 6.23 0.80 -3.87
CA ALA A 191 5.65 0.71 -2.55
C ALA A 191 4.46 -0.27 -2.48
N ASP A 192 3.53 -0.22 -3.46
CA ASP A 192 2.45 -1.22 -3.54
C ASP A 192 3.02 -2.63 -3.74
N ALA A 193 3.97 -2.77 -4.67
CA ALA A 193 4.61 -4.04 -4.93
C ALA A 193 5.28 -4.64 -3.70
N LEU A 194 5.97 -3.84 -2.87
CA LEU A 194 6.61 -4.27 -1.62
C LEU A 194 5.62 -4.80 -0.59
N ASP A 195 4.41 -4.22 -0.49
CA ASP A 195 3.40 -4.64 0.48
C ASP A 195 2.67 -5.95 0.09
N ARG A 196 3.01 -6.55 -1.06
CA ARG A 196 2.33 -7.76 -1.58
C ARG A 196 2.60 -9.04 -0.80
N TYR A 197 3.52 -9.04 0.17
CA TYR A 197 3.71 -10.17 1.09
C TYR A 197 2.42 -10.55 1.85
N ARG A 198 1.46 -9.61 1.98
CA ARG A 198 0.13 -9.87 2.55
C ARG A 198 -0.74 -10.84 1.74
N LEU A 199 -0.40 -11.09 0.47
CA LEU A 199 -1.26 -11.84 -0.43
C LEU A 199 -1.07 -13.36 -0.25
N PRO A 200 -2.15 -14.16 -0.31
CA PRO A 200 -2.12 -15.59 0.06
C PRO A 200 -1.61 -16.50 -1.08
N LYS A 201 -0.69 -16.02 -1.93
CA LYS A 201 -0.01 -16.83 -2.98
C LYS A 201 1.39 -16.29 -3.25
N LEU A 202 2.38 -17.18 -3.27
CA LEU A 202 3.79 -16.81 -3.51
C LEU A 202 4.00 -16.11 -4.86
N LYS A 203 3.28 -16.53 -5.91
CA LYS A 203 3.38 -15.88 -7.24
C LYS A 203 2.86 -14.43 -7.27
N TRP A 204 2.20 -13.98 -6.21
CA TRP A 204 1.72 -12.61 -6.06
C TRP A 204 2.64 -11.75 -5.20
N TRP A 205 3.64 -12.35 -4.58
CA TRP A 205 4.61 -11.64 -3.74
C TRP A 205 5.53 -10.73 -4.57
N PRO A 206 6.25 -9.80 -3.92
CA PRO A 206 7.05 -8.80 -4.62
C PRO A 206 8.08 -9.43 -5.56
N ASP A 207 8.17 -8.92 -6.78
CA ASP A 207 9.05 -9.40 -7.84
C ASP A 207 9.70 -8.22 -8.58
N ALA A 208 11.02 -8.11 -8.44
CA ALA A 208 11.81 -6.99 -8.96
C ALA A 208 11.75 -6.86 -10.49
N ARG A 209 11.38 -7.92 -11.22
CA ARG A 209 11.26 -7.89 -12.69
C ARG A 209 10.20 -6.90 -13.18
N TYR A 210 9.23 -6.56 -12.33
CA TYR A 210 8.13 -5.65 -12.66
C TYR A 210 8.28 -4.27 -12.03
N VAL A 211 9.42 -3.97 -11.40
CA VAL A 211 9.65 -2.75 -10.64
C VAL A 211 10.87 -2.01 -11.20
N ARG A 212 10.75 -0.70 -11.38
CA ARG A 212 11.83 0.17 -11.90
C ARG A 212 12.64 0.87 -10.82
N GLU A 213 12.31 0.61 -9.56
CA GLU A 213 12.86 1.28 -8.39
C GLU A 213 14.11 0.56 -7.88
N ALA A 214 15.27 1.22 -7.97
CA ALA A 214 16.57 0.61 -7.66
C ALA A 214 16.71 0.20 -6.19
N THR A 215 16.00 0.88 -5.28
CA THR A 215 16.05 0.58 -3.85
C THR A 215 15.10 -0.56 -3.45
N PHE A 216 14.26 -1.06 -4.37
CA PHE A 216 13.22 -2.06 -4.10
C PHE A 216 13.75 -3.29 -3.36
N ASP A 217 14.79 -3.95 -3.87
CA ASP A 217 15.31 -5.19 -3.27
C ASP A 217 15.86 -4.98 -1.86
N ARG A 218 16.35 -3.78 -1.54
CA ARG A 218 16.89 -3.45 -0.21
C ARG A 218 15.80 -3.28 0.85
N LEU A 219 14.55 -3.06 0.44
CA LEU A 219 13.42 -2.84 1.36
C LEU A 219 12.53 -4.06 1.55
N ARG A 220 12.77 -5.16 0.83
CA ARG A 220 11.93 -6.36 0.89
C ARG A 220 11.83 -6.95 2.30
N ASP A 221 12.94 -6.98 3.02
CA ASP A 221 12.99 -7.47 4.41
C ASP A 221 12.12 -6.63 5.36
N LEU A 222 12.27 -5.30 5.30
CA LEU A 222 11.43 -4.37 6.06
C LEU A 222 9.95 -4.48 5.67
N ALA A 223 9.63 -4.56 4.38
CA ALA A 223 8.26 -4.67 3.90
C ALA A 223 7.57 -5.96 4.41
N PHE A 224 8.30 -7.08 4.39
CA PHE A 224 7.84 -8.35 4.95
C PHE A 224 7.52 -8.21 6.44
N ASP A 225 8.46 -7.63 7.21
CA ASP A 225 8.30 -7.43 8.64
C ASP A 225 7.12 -6.49 8.97
N LEU A 226 6.93 -5.41 8.21
CA LEU A 226 5.79 -4.50 8.39
C LEU A 226 4.44 -5.23 8.22
N VAL A 227 4.31 -6.09 7.21
CA VAL A 227 3.13 -6.93 7.03
C VAL A 227 2.96 -7.84 8.24
N LEU A 228 3.99 -8.62 8.59
CA LEU A 228 3.87 -9.63 9.62
C LEU A 228 3.53 -9.05 11.00
N VAL A 229 4.22 -7.99 11.40
CA VAL A 229 4.03 -7.33 12.69
C VAL A 229 2.65 -6.68 12.77
N SER A 230 2.25 -5.92 11.75
CA SER A 230 0.95 -5.23 11.75
C SER A 230 -0.24 -6.18 11.68
N GLU A 231 -0.17 -7.25 10.88
CA GLU A 231 -1.26 -8.22 10.80
C GLU A 231 -1.38 -9.03 12.09
N ARG A 232 -0.26 -9.41 12.73
CA ARG A 232 -0.28 -10.05 14.06
C ARG A 232 -0.89 -9.15 15.12
N ALA A 233 -0.49 -7.87 15.17
CA ALA A 233 -1.05 -6.91 16.11
C ALA A 233 -2.56 -6.72 15.91
N HIS A 234 -3.03 -6.69 14.66
CA HIS A 234 -4.46 -6.60 14.35
C HIS A 234 -5.23 -7.83 14.85
N LEU A 235 -4.72 -9.03 14.56
CA LEU A 235 -5.33 -10.29 15.02
C LEU A 235 -5.28 -10.47 16.54
N ALA A 236 -4.35 -9.79 17.22
CA ALA A 236 -4.30 -9.69 18.68
C ALA A 236 -5.29 -8.66 19.26
N GLY A 237 -6.11 -8.00 18.43
CA GLY A 237 -7.19 -7.11 18.85
C GLY A 237 -6.94 -5.62 18.64
N ALA A 238 -5.79 -5.21 18.08
CA ALA A 238 -5.56 -3.81 17.75
C ALA A 238 -6.44 -3.38 16.55
N SER A 239 -6.90 -2.11 16.55
CA SER A 239 -7.52 -1.53 15.35
C SER A 239 -6.52 -1.51 14.18
N GLY A 240 -7.01 -1.44 12.94
CA GLY A 240 -6.12 -1.45 11.76
C GLY A 240 -5.03 -0.38 11.83
N THR A 241 -5.40 0.87 12.16
CA THR A 241 -4.44 1.97 12.32
C THR A 241 -3.48 1.76 13.50
N ALA A 242 -3.97 1.29 14.65
CA ALA A 242 -3.12 1.04 15.82
C ALA A 242 -2.10 -0.08 15.55
N ALA A 243 -2.51 -1.12 14.84
CA ALA A 243 -1.67 -2.25 14.48
C ALA A 243 -0.50 -1.85 13.57
N VAL A 244 -0.75 -0.98 12.58
CA VAL A 244 0.33 -0.46 11.72
C VAL A 244 1.24 0.53 12.46
N ARG A 245 0.67 1.40 13.32
CA ARG A 245 1.49 2.30 14.16
C ARG A 245 2.41 1.53 15.10
N TYR A 246 1.95 0.41 15.64
CA TYR A 246 2.79 -0.50 16.42
C TYR A 246 3.97 -1.01 15.59
N ALA A 247 3.72 -1.50 14.37
CA ALA A 247 4.78 -1.95 13.46
C ALA A 247 5.75 -0.80 13.08
N PHE A 248 5.25 0.42 12.89
CA PHE A 248 6.09 1.59 12.61
C PHE A 248 7.01 1.92 13.78
N ALA A 249 6.51 1.92 15.01
CA ALA A 249 7.32 2.16 16.20
C ALA A 249 8.39 1.07 16.38
N GLU A 250 8.02 -0.21 16.19
CA GLU A 250 8.95 -1.34 16.28
C GLU A 250 10.10 -1.23 15.25
N LYS A 251 9.81 -0.66 14.07
CA LYS A 251 10.79 -0.45 12.98
C LYS A 251 11.41 0.94 12.97
N GLY A 252 11.15 1.79 13.97
CA GLY A 252 11.73 3.13 14.10
C GLY A 252 11.24 4.17 13.08
N LEU A 253 10.07 3.96 12.49
CA LEU A 253 9.44 4.86 11.51
C LEU A 253 8.63 5.98 12.16
N LEU A 254 8.21 5.80 13.42
CA LEU A 254 7.53 6.79 14.27
C LEU A 254 8.23 6.91 15.62
#